data_AF-A0A7V1TVH1-F1
#
_entry.id   AF-A0A7V1TVH1-F1
#
_cell.length_a   1.000
_cell.length_b   1.000
_cell.length_c   1.000
_cell.angle_alpha   90.00
_cell.angle_beta   90.00
_cell.angle_gamma   90.00
#
_symmetry.space_group_name_H-M   'P 1'
#
loop_
_entity.id
_entity.type
_entity.pdbx_description
1 polymer ?
#
loop_
_entity_poly.entity_id
_entity_poly.type
_entity_poly.pdbx_seq_one_letter_code
_entity_poly.pdbx_strand_id
1 'polypeptide(L)'
;MISRMLLREIEVAFSKYSQPVWFRIVKWITIVLGVYLFHDHHLFVFALLVLLILSVAIHLLWRHKTKGWTQSWIGWKYEKNKPKESDPV
;
A
#
# COMPACT_ATOMS: atom_id res chain seq x y z
N MET A 1 15.38 3.97 -16.30
CA MET A 1 14.61 4.91 -15.45
C MET A 1 13.44 4.19 -14.75
N ILE A 2 12.62 3.43 -15.49
CA ILE A 2 11.48 2.65 -14.98
C ILE A 2 11.90 1.58 -13.95
N SER A 3 13.03 0.90 -14.17
CA SER A 3 13.54 -0.14 -13.26
C SER A 3 13.81 0.37 -11.83
N ARG A 4 14.40 1.55 -11.66
CA ARG A 4 14.67 2.13 -10.32
C ARG A 4 13.39 2.53 -9.59
N MET A 5 12.37 3.00 -10.33
CA MET A 5 11.07 3.34 -9.73
C MET A 5 10.32 2.08 -9.27
N LEU A 6 10.32 1.02 -10.08
CA LEU A 6 9.72 -0.27 -9.71
C LEU A 6 10.43 -0.93 -8.52
N LEU A 7 11.77 -0.94 -8.51
CA LEU A 7 12.54 -1.46 -7.38
C LEU A 7 12.21 -0.73 -6.08
N ARG A 8 12.08 0.60 -6.15
CA ARG A 8 11.70 1.41 -4.99
C ARG A 8 10.25 1.17 -4.54
N GLU A 9 9.34 0.92 -5.47
CA GLU A 9 7.97 0.53 -5.12
C GLU A 9 7.91 -0.84 -4.45
N ILE A 10 8.68 -1.80 -4.95
CA ILE A 10 8.84 -3.13 -4.33
C ILE A 10 9.46 -2.96 -2.93
N GLU A 11 10.56 -2.23 -2.81
CA GLU A 11 11.23 -1.99 -1.53
C GLU A 11 10.29 -1.34 -0.50
N VAL A 12 9.51 -0.33 -0.91
CA VAL A 12 8.51 0.30 -0.04
C VAL A 12 7.36 -0.66 0.27
N ALA A 13 6.87 -1.45 -0.69
CA ALA A 13 5.80 -2.42 -0.46
C ALA A 13 6.21 -3.52 0.52
N PHE A 14 7.47 -3.96 0.47
CA PHE A 14 8.02 -5.01 1.34
C PHE A 14 8.71 -4.46 2.59
N SER A 15 8.85 -3.15 2.74
CA SER A 15 9.45 -2.54 3.93
C SER A 15 8.61 -2.85 5.16
N LYS A 16 9.28 -3.31 6.22
CA LYS A 16 8.66 -3.58 7.53
C LYS A 16 8.03 -2.32 8.16
N TYR A 17 8.44 -1.13 7.72
CA TYR A 17 7.94 0.16 8.18
C TYR A 17 6.79 0.72 7.34
N SER A 18 6.51 0.11 6.19
CA SER A 18 5.43 0.56 5.29
C SER A 18 4.04 0.23 5.83
N GLN A 19 3.90 -0.89 6.52
CA GLN A 19 2.61 -1.35 7.00
C GLN A 19 2.70 -1.81 8.47
N PRO A 20 2.01 -1.13 9.41
CA PRO A 20 1.95 -1.57 10.80
C PRO A 20 1.39 -3.00 10.91
N VAL A 21 1.92 -3.79 11.86
CA VAL A 21 1.47 -5.17 12.09
C VAL A 21 -0.03 -5.23 12.39
N TRP A 22 -0.53 -4.30 13.22
CA TRP A 22 -1.96 -4.22 13.55
C TRP A 22 -2.82 -3.99 12.29
N PHE A 23 -2.35 -3.15 11.36
CA PHE A 23 -3.08 -2.87 10.13
C PHE A 23 -3.12 -4.09 9.22
N ARG A 24 -2.05 -4.90 9.19
CA ARG A 24 -2.02 -6.18 8.47
C ARG A 24 -3.03 -7.18 9.04
N ILE A 25 -3.11 -7.30 10.36
CA ILE A 25 -4.07 -8.18 11.05
C ILE A 25 -5.50 -7.75 10.74
N VAL A 26 -5.83 -6.47 10.96
CA VAL A 26 -7.17 -5.93 10.70
C VAL A 26 -7.56 -6.10 9.24
N LYS A 27 -6.65 -5.80 8.28
CA LYS A 27 -6.90 -6.00 6.85
C LYS A 27 -7.34 -7.42 6.53
N TRP A 28 -6.60 -8.42 7.01
CA TRP A 28 -6.90 -9.81 6.69
C TRP A 28 -8.17 -10.30 7.37
N ILE A 29 -8.42 -9.91 8.63
CA ILE A 29 -9.68 -10.22 9.32
C ILE A 29 -10.86 -9.66 8.53
N THR A 30 -10.80 -8.39 8.14
CA THR A 30 -11.87 -7.74 7.36
C THR A 30 -12.10 -8.41 6.02
N ILE A 31 -11.03 -8.78 5.30
CA ILE A 31 -11.15 -9.48 4.01
C ILE A 31 -11.79 -10.86 4.20
N VAL A 32 -11.29 -11.67 5.13
CA VAL A 32 -11.80 -13.03 5.36
C VAL A 32 -13.25 -12.99 5.82
N LEU A 33 -13.58 -12.10 6.77
CA LEU A 33 -14.94 -11.95 7.27
C LEU A 33 -15.89 -11.44 6.17
N GLY A 34 -15.44 -10.47 5.37
CA GLY A 34 -16.22 -9.95 4.24
C GLY A 34 -16.51 -11.03 3.20
N VAL A 35 -15.52 -11.86 2.86
CA VAL A 35 -15.74 -13.01 1.97
C VAL A 35 -16.71 -13.99 2.62
N TYR A 36 -16.47 -14.40 3.87
CA TYR A 36 -17.30 -15.39 4.54
C TYR A 36 -18.78 -14.99 4.59
N LEU A 37 -19.06 -13.73 4.96
CA LEU A 37 -20.43 -13.22 5.11
C LEU A 37 -21.14 -12.94 3.79
N PHE A 38 -20.42 -12.59 2.72
CA PHE A 38 -21.02 -12.04 1.50
C PHE A 38 -20.68 -12.81 0.22
N HIS A 39 -20.00 -13.96 0.28
CA HIS A 39 -19.56 -14.69 -0.92
C HIS A 39 -20.69 -15.04 -1.90
N ASP A 40 -21.89 -15.35 -1.40
CA ASP A 40 -23.04 -15.71 -2.24
C ASP A 40 -23.81 -14.49 -2.78
N HIS A 41 -23.50 -13.28 -2.31
CA HIS A 41 -24.26 -12.09 -2.65
C HIS A 41 -23.70 -11.45 -3.93
N HIS A 42 -24.50 -11.30 -4.99
CA HIS A 42 -24.04 -10.70 -6.25
C HIS A 42 -23.47 -9.27 -6.09
N LEU A 43 -23.95 -8.50 -5.10
CA LEU A 43 -23.40 -7.18 -4.79
C LEU A 43 -21.98 -7.22 -4.18
N PHE A 44 -21.51 -8.38 -3.69
CA PHE A 44 -20.18 -8.51 -3.12
C PHE A 44 -19.09 -8.23 -4.17
N VAL A 45 -19.28 -8.73 -5.40
CA VAL A 45 -18.36 -8.45 -6.51
C VAL A 45 -18.31 -6.96 -6.84
N PHE A 46 -19.46 -6.28 -6.84
CA PHE A 46 -19.52 -4.83 -7.01
C PHE A 46 -18.82 -4.08 -5.88
N ALA A 47 -19.02 -4.50 -4.63
CA ALA A 47 -18.36 -3.91 -3.48
C ALA A 47 -16.83 -4.08 -3.55
N LEU A 48 -16.34 -5.25 -3.95
CA LEU A 48 -14.92 -5.50 -4.19
C LEU A 48 -14.36 -4.59 -5.30
N LEU A 49 -15.11 -4.40 -6.38
CA LEU A 49 -14.70 -3.55 -7.50
C LEU A 49 -14.63 -2.07 -7.09
N VAL A 50 -15.61 -1.59 -6.34
CA VAL A 50 -15.59 -0.23 -5.76
C VAL A 50 -14.41 -0.07 -4.80
N LEU A 51 -14.17 -1.05 -3.93
CA LEU A 51 -13.04 -1.03 -2.99
C LEU A 51 -11.70 -1.01 -3.74
N LEU A 52 -11.58 -1.77 -4.83
CA LEU A 52 -10.39 -1.78 -5.69
C LEU A 52 -10.15 -0.41 -6.31
N ILE A 53 -11.18 0.20 -6.89
CA ILE A 53 -11.09 1.54 -7.50
C ILE A 53 -10.66 2.58 -6.46
N LEU A 54 -11.30 2.58 -5.28
CA LEU A 54 -10.95 3.49 -4.19
C LEU A 54 -9.52 3.26 -3.70
N SER A 55 -9.11 1.99 -3.54
CA SER A 55 -7.74 1.64 -3.14
C SER A 55 -6.71 2.15 -4.15
N VAL A 56 -6.96 1.98 -5.45
CA VAL A 56 -6.08 2.49 -6.51
C VAL A 56 -6.06 4.01 -6.54
N ALA A 57 -7.21 4.68 -6.43
CA ALA A 57 -7.29 6.13 -6.40
C ALA A 57 -6.53 6.72 -5.21
N ILE A 58 -6.73 6.17 -4.01
CA ILE A 58 -6.00 6.56 -2.81
C ILE A 58 -4.49 6.31 -2.99
N HIS A 59 -4.11 5.17 -3.56
CA HIS A 59 -2.69 4.85 -3.83
C HIS A 59 -2.05 5.87 -4.77
N LEU A 60 -2.72 6.21 -5.88
CA LEU A 60 -2.23 7.18 -6.86
C LEU A 60 -2.17 8.60 -6.27
N LEU A 61 -3.18 8.99 -5.48
CA LEU A 61 -3.17 10.28 -4.78
C LEU A 61 -1.98 10.35 -3.81
N TRP A 62 -1.76 9.29 -3.04
CA TRP A 62 -0.64 9.21 -2.10
C TRP A 62 0.70 9.24 -2.81
N ARG A 63 0.81 8.51 -3.94
CA ARG A 63 1.99 8.51 -4.82
C ARG A 63 2.29 9.92 -5.34
N HIS A 64 1.27 10.63 -5.80
CA HIS A 64 1.39 12.00 -6.30
C HIS A 64 1.84 12.96 -5.19
N LYS A 65 1.22 12.88 -4.01
CA LYS A 65 1.54 13.74 -2.87
C LYS A 65 2.91 13.49 -2.26
N THR A 66 3.38 12.24 -2.25
CA THR A 66 4.71 11.87 -1.75
C THR A 66 5.82 11.94 -2.80
N LYS A 67 5.50 12.41 -4.03
CA LYS A 67 6.39 12.37 -5.21
C LYS A 67 7.09 11.01 -5.37
N GLY A 68 6.32 9.93 -5.26
CA GLY A 68 6.86 8.59 -5.33
C GLY A 68 7.69 8.17 -4.13
N TRP A 69 7.16 8.39 -2.92
CA TRP A 69 7.83 8.02 -1.67
C TRP A 69 9.17 8.74 -1.45
N THR A 70 9.35 9.92 -2.03
CA THR A 70 10.55 10.76 -1.88
C THR A 70 10.32 11.95 -0.94
N GLN A 71 9.07 12.25 -0.60
CA GLN A 71 8.68 13.31 0.33
C GLN A 71 7.81 12.76 1.45
N SER A 72 7.97 13.33 2.64
CA SER A 72 7.14 13.03 3.79
C SER A 72 5.74 13.61 3.62
N TRP A 73 4.71 12.82 3.90
CA TRP A 73 3.32 13.29 3.88
C TRP A 73 2.44 12.49 4.84
N ILE A 74 1.73 13.20 5.71
CA ILE A 74 0.83 12.69 6.77
C ILE A 74 1.49 11.59 7.62
N GLY A 75 1.31 10.32 7.24
CA GLY A 75 1.83 9.16 7.96
C GLY A 75 3.15 8.61 7.40
N TRP A 76 3.55 9.02 6.20
CA TRP A 76 4.79 8.61 5.57
C TRP A 76 5.92 9.59 5.91
N LYS A 77 6.94 9.13 6.64
CA LYS A 77 8.15 9.93 6.94
C LYS A 77 9.31 9.42 6.09
N TYR A 78 9.73 10.21 5.11
CA TYR A 78 10.76 9.81 4.15
C TYR A 78 12.08 9.44 4.84
N GLU A 79 12.56 10.29 5.75
CA GLU A 79 13.85 10.08 6.46
C GLU A 79 13.90 8.77 7.26
N LYS A 80 12.77 8.34 7.83
CA LYS A 80 12.71 7.05 8.56
C LYS A 80 12.73 5.83 7.65
N ASN A 81 12.27 6.00 6.41
CA ASN A 81 12.05 4.93 5.45
C ASN A 81 13.01 5.00 4.26
N LYS A 82 14.01 5.89 4.30
CA LYS A 82 15.05 5.98 3.28
C LYS A 82 15.86 4.68 3.31
N PRO A 83 16.14 4.05 2.15
CA PRO A 83 17.12 2.97 2.08
C PRO A 83 18.40 3.42 2.76
N LYS A 84 18.97 2.58 3.64
CA LYS A 84 20.30 2.84 4.15
C LYS A 84 21.25 2.82 2.95
N GLU A 85 22.00 3.89 2.79
CA GLU A 85 23.07 3.99 1.81
C GLU A 85 24.20 3.06 2.28
N SER A 86 24.03 1.76 2.05
CA SER A 86 25.08 0.77 2.25
C SER A 86 25.79 0.54 0.92
N ASP A 87 26.96 1.17 0.86
CA ASP A 87 28.14 0.92 0.04
C ASP A 87 28.07 1.21 -1.47
N PRO A 88 29.06 1.96 -2.00
CA PRO A 88 29.22 2.14 -3.43
C PRO A 88 29.50 0.77 -4.06
N VAL A 89 28.68 0.43 -5.06
CA VAL A 89 28.92 -0.68 -5.99
C VAL A 89 30.22 -0.45 -6.74
#